data_AF-A0A6I4I6S6-F1
#
_entry.id   AF-A0A6I4I6S6-F1
#
_cell.length_a   1.000
_cell.length_b   1.000
_cell.length_c   1.000
_cell.angle_alpha   90.00
_cell.angle_beta   90.00
_cell.angle_gamma   90.00
#
_symmetry.space_group_name_H-M   'P 1'
#
loop_
_entity.id
_entity.type
_entity.pdbx_description
1 polymer ?
#
loop_
_entity_poly.entity_id
_entity_poly.type
_entity_poly.pdbx_seq_one_letter_code
_entity_poly.pdbx_strand_id
1 'polypeptide(L)'
;MKKIALLFIVLCLNLAIKAQITTGDKLHKVKSKTLVDVVCNIDTTVQLINNEIVVRYLLVHNEYGSAKTPETDEESQQIYIAVSTVDDAPDLALYATERMIAPKITSFISKNKTDFLLTYEYGIYNKRKRKTITITPKGCFMSK
;
A
#
# COMPACT_ATOMS: atom_id res chain seq x y z
N MET A 1 -34.39 37.77 -40.39
CA MET A 1 -33.00 37.24 -40.33
C MET A 1 -32.35 37.44 -38.96
N LYS A 2 -32.27 38.66 -38.39
CA LYS A 2 -31.62 38.93 -37.08
C LYS A 2 -32.12 38.08 -35.89
N LYS A 3 -33.44 37.82 -35.82
CA LYS A 3 -34.05 37.00 -34.74
C LYS A 3 -33.66 35.51 -34.82
N ILE A 4 -33.44 34.98 -36.02
CA ILE A 4 -33.04 33.58 -36.25
C ILE A 4 -31.57 33.39 -35.86
N ALA A 5 -30.70 34.35 -36.21
CA ALA A 5 -29.29 34.33 -35.83
C ALA A 5 -29.11 34.40 -34.30
N LEU A 6 -29.90 35.23 -33.60
CA LEU A 6 -29.87 35.31 -32.13
C LEU A 6 -30.28 33.99 -31.47
N LEU A 7 -31.32 33.33 -31.99
CA LEU A 7 -31.80 32.04 -31.49
C LEU A 7 -30.74 30.95 -31.67
N PHE A 8 -30.02 30.96 -32.80
CA PHE A 8 -28.94 30.02 -33.08
C PHE A 8 -27.75 30.22 -32.13
N ILE A 9 -27.37 31.47 -31.86
CA ILE A 9 -26.29 31.79 -30.90
C ILE A 9 -26.64 31.34 -29.48
N VAL A 10 -27.88 31.59 -29.02
CA VAL A 10 -28.34 31.14 -27.70
C VAL A 10 -28.36 29.62 -27.61
N LEU A 11 -28.76 28.91 -28.68
CA LEU A 11 -28.73 27.45 -28.73
C LEU A 11 -27.29 26.91 -28.65
N CYS A 12 -26.35 27.50 -29.39
CA CYS A 12 -24.94 27.13 -29.35
C CYS A 12 -24.30 27.37 -27.97
N LEU A 13 -24.61 28.49 -27.29
CA LEU A 13 -24.12 28.74 -25.94
C LEU A 13 -24.64 27.70 -24.93
N ASN A 14 -25.92 27.32 -25.02
CA ASN A 14 -26.49 26.32 -24.12
C ASN A 14 -25.89 24.91 -24.33
N LEU A 15 -25.51 24.57 -25.56
CA LEU A 15 -24.81 23.31 -25.86
C LEU A 15 -23.37 23.30 -25.30
N ALA A 16 -22.65 24.42 -25.41
CA ALA A 16 -21.29 24.54 -24.88
C ALA A 16 -21.25 24.46 -23.34
N ILE A 17 -22.20 25.09 -22.64
CA ILE A 17 -22.29 25.03 -21.18
C ILE A 17 -22.59 23.60 -20.68
N LYS A 18 -23.48 22.86 -21.37
CA LYS A 18 -23.77 21.46 -21.02
C LYS A 18 -22.59 20.52 -21.27
N ALA A 19 -21.79 20.79 -22.31
CA ALA A 19 -20.58 20.02 -22.60
C ALA A 19 -19.51 20.18 -21.50
N GLN A 20 -19.35 21.37 -20.94
CA GLN A 20 -18.39 21.62 -19.83
C GLN A 20 -18.81 21.01 -18.49
N ILE A 21 -20.11 20.86 -18.21
CA ILE A 21 -20.58 20.34 -16.91
C ILE A 21 -20.45 18.80 -16.82
N THR A 22 -20.27 18.11 -17.95
CA THR A 22 -20.29 16.63 -17.99
C THR A 22 -18.88 16.00 -17.91
N THR A 23 -17.82 16.81 -17.90
CA THR A 23 -16.43 16.34 -17.73
C THR A 23 -15.98 16.39 -16.26
N GLY A 24 -16.89 16.18 -15.31
CA GLY A 24 -16.49 15.81 -13.97
C GLY A 24 -15.88 14.42 -14.04
N ASP A 25 -14.58 14.30 -13.78
CA ASP A 25 -13.86 13.02 -13.79
C ASP A 25 -14.62 12.00 -12.92
N LYS A 26 -15.26 11.02 -13.58
CA LYS A 26 -15.99 9.98 -12.88
C LYS A 26 -14.97 9.10 -12.17
N LEU A 27 -15.04 9.04 -10.83
CA LEU A 27 -14.23 8.10 -10.08
C LEU A 27 -14.64 6.67 -10.48
N HIS A 28 -13.66 5.90 -10.97
CA HIS A 28 -13.86 4.51 -11.30
C HIS A 28 -13.52 3.63 -10.10
N LYS A 29 -14.44 2.75 -9.72
CA LYS A 29 -14.18 1.77 -8.66
C LYS A 29 -13.08 0.81 -9.09
N VAL A 30 -12.01 0.71 -8.29
CA VAL A 30 -10.95 -0.29 -8.47
C VAL A 30 -11.52 -1.68 -8.27
N LYS A 31 -11.25 -2.59 -9.22
CA LYS A 31 -11.77 -3.97 -9.23
C LYS A 31 -10.81 -5.03 -8.70
N SER A 32 -9.52 -4.68 -8.54
CA SER A 32 -8.53 -5.62 -8.02
C SER A 32 -8.82 -5.89 -6.55
N LYS A 33 -9.36 -7.08 -6.25
CA LYS A 33 -9.68 -7.49 -4.88
C LYS A 33 -8.44 -7.36 -3.99
N THR A 34 -7.31 -7.95 -4.39
CA THR A 34 -6.06 -7.88 -3.61
C THR A 34 -5.61 -6.45 -3.32
N LEU A 35 -5.70 -5.55 -4.29
CA LEU A 35 -5.32 -4.15 -4.06
C LEU A 35 -6.28 -3.46 -3.09
N VAL A 36 -7.59 -3.68 -3.26
CA VAL A 36 -8.60 -3.14 -2.35
C VAL A 36 -8.40 -3.69 -0.94
N ASP A 37 -8.19 -5.01 -0.80
CA ASP A 37 -7.98 -5.66 0.50
C ASP A 37 -6.74 -5.10 1.19
N VAL A 38 -5.62 -4.96 0.49
CA VAL A 38 -4.41 -4.37 1.06
C VAL A 38 -4.67 -2.93 1.44
N VAL A 39 -5.08 -2.07 0.50
CA VAL A 39 -5.18 -0.62 0.72
C VAL A 39 -6.21 -0.27 1.80
N CYS A 40 -7.33 -0.97 1.85
CA CYS A 40 -8.38 -0.70 2.83
C CYS A 40 -8.07 -1.24 4.23
N ASN A 41 -7.11 -2.17 4.37
CA ASN A 41 -6.76 -2.78 5.66
C ASN A 41 -5.33 -2.43 6.12
N ILE A 42 -4.68 -1.41 5.54
CA ILE A 42 -3.40 -0.90 6.04
C ILE A 42 -3.62 -0.29 7.43
N ASP A 43 -2.90 -0.81 8.41
CA ASP A 43 -2.80 -0.28 9.77
C ASP A 43 -1.65 0.72 9.87
N THR A 44 -0.46 0.27 9.48
CA THR A 44 0.78 1.05 9.59
C THR A 44 1.48 1.06 8.25
N THR A 45 2.05 2.21 7.88
CA THR A 45 2.99 2.34 6.77
C THR A 45 4.21 3.13 7.23
N VAL A 46 5.39 2.57 7.00
CA VAL A 46 6.66 3.27 7.26
C VAL A 46 7.57 3.12 6.06
N GLN A 47 8.27 4.20 5.74
CA GLN A 47 9.16 4.30 4.61
C GLN A 47 10.55 4.68 5.09
N LEU A 48 11.56 4.04 4.51
CA LEU A 48 12.93 4.51 4.53
C LEU A 48 13.44 4.65 3.10
N ILE A 49 14.27 5.66 2.89
CA ILE A 49 14.89 5.95 1.60
C ILE A 49 16.38 6.09 1.84
N ASN A 50 17.17 5.51 0.94
CA ASN A 50 18.56 5.90 0.75
C ASN A 50 18.79 6.29 -0.72
N ASN A 51 20.05 6.51 -1.11
CA ASN A 51 20.36 7.00 -2.45
C ASN A 51 20.08 6.00 -3.58
N GLU A 52 19.90 4.72 -3.27
CA GLU A 52 19.78 3.65 -4.27
C GLU A 52 18.39 3.00 -4.28
N ILE A 53 17.74 2.89 -3.12
CA ILE A 53 16.45 2.24 -2.99
C ILE A 53 15.51 2.95 -1.99
N VAL A 54 14.22 2.82 -2.28
CA VAL A 54 13.10 3.13 -1.39
C VAL A 54 12.53 1.82 -0.87
N VAL A 55 12.43 1.69 0.45
CA VAL A 55 11.81 0.55 1.10
C VAL A 55 10.63 1.02 1.95
N ARG A 56 9.47 0.43 1.73
CA ARG A 56 8.29 0.60 2.59
C ARG A 56 7.93 -0.73 3.20
N TYR A 57 7.59 -0.74 4.48
CA TYR A 57 6.77 -1.82 5.00
C TYR A 57 5.36 -1.32 5.27
N LEU A 58 4.39 -2.19 5.05
CA LEU A 58 3.00 -2.00 5.41
C LEU A 58 2.59 -3.12 6.35
N LEU A 59 1.94 -2.78 7.44
CA LEU A 59 1.25 -3.73 8.28
C LEU A 59 -0.23 -3.73 7.89
N VAL A 60 -0.76 -4.88 7.51
CA VAL A 60 -2.09 -5.01 6.93
C VAL A 60 -2.90 -6.03 7.73
N HIS A 61 -4.10 -5.67 8.17
CA HIS A 61 -5.02 -6.61 8.82
C HIS A 61 -5.53 -7.65 7.81
N ASN A 62 -5.68 -8.89 8.26
CA ASN A 62 -6.26 -9.93 7.40
C ASN A 62 -7.79 -9.82 7.39
N GLU A 63 -8.42 -10.04 6.21
CA GLU A 63 -9.90 -10.09 6.06
C GLU A 63 -10.59 -11.04 7.05
N TYR A 64 -9.90 -12.11 7.45
CA TYR A 64 -10.42 -13.15 8.34
C TYR A 64 -9.40 -13.46 9.44
N GLY A 65 -9.75 -13.10 10.67
CA GLY A 65 -9.12 -13.68 11.85
C GLY A 65 -9.02 -12.73 13.03
N SER A 66 -10.02 -12.81 13.93
CA SER A 66 -9.66 -13.21 15.28
C SER A 66 -8.79 -14.46 15.12
N ALA A 67 -7.57 -14.45 15.65
CA ALA A 67 -6.81 -15.68 15.73
C ALA A 67 -7.77 -16.75 16.23
N LYS A 68 -7.88 -17.91 15.55
CA LYS A 68 -8.81 -19.00 15.93
C LYS A 68 -8.44 -19.66 17.27
N THR A 69 -7.87 -18.88 18.18
CA THR A 69 -7.59 -19.15 19.58
C THR A 69 -8.82 -18.73 20.38
N PRO A 70 -9.56 -19.66 20.99
CA PRO A 70 -10.78 -19.38 21.75
C PRO A 70 -10.61 -18.40 22.92
N GLU A 71 -9.37 -18.03 23.26
CA GLU A 71 -9.02 -17.33 24.50
C GLU A 71 -8.43 -15.93 24.29
N THR A 72 -8.18 -15.49 23.05
CA THR A 72 -7.58 -14.18 22.79
C THR A 72 -8.23 -13.46 21.61
N ASP A 73 -8.68 -12.21 21.80
CA ASP A 73 -9.10 -11.27 20.74
C ASP A 73 -7.92 -10.79 19.88
N GLU A 74 -6.91 -11.65 19.69
CA GLU A 74 -5.67 -11.27 19.03
C GLU A 74 -5.87 -11.21 17.51
N GLU A 75 -5.65 -10.02 16.96
CA GLU A 75 -5.77 -9.77 15.53
C GLU A 75 -4.61 -10.39 14.75
N SER A 76 -4.94 -10.96 13.59
CA SER A 76 -3.93 -11.43 12.64
C SER A 76 -3.62 -10.37 11.60
N GLN A 77 -2.34 -10.12 11.38
CA GLN A 77 -1.84 -9.16 10.40
C GLN A 77 -0.75 -9.80 9.53
N GLN A 78 -0.42 -9.15 8.42
CA GLN A 78 0.64 -9.54 7.50
C GLN A 78 1.52 -8.32 7.22
N ILE A 79 2.85 -8.53 7.12
CA ILE A 79 3.78 -7.48 6.75
C ILE A 79 4.02 -7.57 5.25
N TYR A 80 3.72 -6.49 4.53
CA TYR A 80 4.12 -6.28 3.14
C TYR A 80 5.37 -5.43 3.10
N ILE A 81 6.30 -5.74 2.20
CA ILE A 81 7.54 -4.99 2.00
C ILE A 81 7.61 -4.60 0.53
N ALA A 82 7.44 -3.32 0.23
CA ALA A 82 7.61 -2.77 -1.09
C ALA A 82 9.04 -2.23 -1.24
N VAL A 83 9.71 -2.60 -2.33
CA VAL A 83 11.05 -2.16 -2.69
C VAL A 83 11.00 -1.52 -4.06
N SER A 84 11.65 -0.37 -4.21
CA SER A 84 11.83 0.34 -5.47
C SER A 84 13.27 0.80 -5.59
N THR A 85 13.93 0.58 -6.72
CA THR A 85 15.18 1.30 -7.02
C THR A 85 14.90 2.77 -7.32
N VAL A 86 15.89 3.63 -7.08
CA VAL A 86 15.85 5.07 -7.39
C VAL A 86 16.55 5.29 -8.74
N ASP A 87 15.84 5.03 -9.83
CA ASP A 87 16.31 5.16 -11.20
C ASP A 87 15.15 5.61 -12.12
N ASP A 88 15.45 6.00 -13.36
CA ASP A 88 14.47 6.42 -14.38
C ASP A 88 13.51 5.28 -14.76
N ALA A 89 13.98 4.03 -14.67
CA ALA A 89 13.20 2.82 -14.84
C ALA A 89 13.31 1.95 -13.57
N PRO A 90 12.50 2.25 -12.53
CA PRO A 90 12.68 1.61 -11.24
C PRO A 90 12.25 0.14 -11.27
N ASP A 91 13.10 -0.72 -10.70
CA ASP A 91 12.76 -2.10 -10.41
C ASP A 91 11.84 -2.13 -9.18
N LEU A 92 10.62 -2.61 -9.38
CA LEU A 92 9.59 -2.65 -8.34
C LEU A 92 9.36 -4.10 -7.89
N ALA A 93 9.39 -4.31 -6.58
CA ALA A 93 9.06 -5.61 -5.99
C ALA A 93 8.20 -5.44 -4.73
N LEU A 94 7.26 -6.36 -4.54
CA LEU A 94 6.43 -6.45 -3.35
C LEU A 94 6.55 -7.84 -2.75
N TYR A 95 6.96 -7.91 -1.49
CA TYR A 95 7.07 -9.14 -0.73
C TYR A 95 6.03 -9.15 0.38
N ALA A 96 5.62 -10.34 0.81
CA ALA A 96 4.72 -10.49 1.95
C ALA A 96 5.25 -11.59 2.88
N THR A 97 5.18 -11.36 4.18
CA THR A 97 5.45 -12.41 5.17
C THR A 97 4.29 -13.40 5.23
N GLU A 98 4.45 -14.48 5.98
CA GLU A 98 3.29 -15.26 6.42
C GLU A 98 2.36 -14.39 7.30
N ARG A 99 1.10 -14.83 7.44
CA ARG A 99 0.16 -14.23 8.38
C ARG A 99 0.59 -14.53 9.82
N MET A 100 0.51 -13.52 10.67
CA MET A 100 1.05 -13.58 12.03
C MET A 100 0.06 -12.99 13.04
N ILE A 101 0.08 -13.54 14.24
CA ILE A 101 -0.72 -13.05 15.37
C ILE A 101 0.02 -11.88 16.02
N ALA A 102 -0.67 -10.75 16.15
CA ALA A 102 -0.20 -9.54 16.84
C ALA A 102 1.28 -9.18 16.55
N PRO A 103 1.70 -9.04 15.27
CA PRO A 103 3.07 -8.65 14.96
C PRO A 103 3.39 -7.25 15.49
N LYS A 104 4.65 -7.06 15.87
CA LYS A 104 5.19 -5.79 16.39
C LYS A 104 6.53 -5.54 15.72
N ILE A 105 6.62 -4.45 14.96
CA ILE A 105 7.89 -4.00 14.42
C ILE A 105 8.73 -3.45 15.56
N THR A 106 9.93 -4.00 15.74
CA THR A 106 10.85 -3.60 16.82
C THR A 106 11.98 -2.72 16.30
N SER A 107 12.34 -2.85 15.02
CA SER A 107 13.34 -2.01 14.38
C SER A 107 13.17 -2.03 12.87
N PHE A 108 13.28 -0.86 12.24
CA PHE A 108 13.42 -0.72 10.79
C PHE A 108 14.51 0.31 10.53
N ILE A 109 15.66 -0.15 10.05
CA ILE A 109 16.87 0.68 9.93
C ILE A 109 17.59 0.43 8.61
N SER A 110 18.31 1.45 8.14
CA SER A 110 19.32 1.30 7.10
C SER A 110 20.59 0.70 7.71
N LYS A 111 21.05 -0.44 7.18
CA LYS A 111 22.28 -1.10 7.64
C LYS A 111 23.51 -0.51 6.95
N ASN A 112 23.39 -0.24 5.65
CA ASN A 112 24.43 0.35 4.81
C ASN A 112 23.76 1.13 3.65
N LYS A 113 24.52 1.47 2.60
CA LYS A 113 23.98 2.25 1.46
C LYS A 113 22.92 1.52 0.62
N THR A 114 22.81 0.20 0.73
CA THR A 114 21.98 -0.63 -0.16
C THR A 114 21.01 -1.52 0.59
N ASP A 115 21.26 -1.78 1.87
CA ASP A 115 20.59 -2.82 2.63
C ASP A 115 19.84 -2.24 3.83
N PHE A 116 18.62 -2.75 4.05
CA PHE A 116 17.79 -2.44 5.21
C PHE A 116 17.58 -3.69 6.07
N LEU A 117 17.39 -3.47 7.35
CA LEU A 117 16.98 -4.50 8.30
C LEU A 117 15.62 -4.15 8.87
N LEU A 118 14.66 -5.06 8.70
CA LEU A 118 13.36 -5.00 9.35
C LEU A 118 13.29 -6.13 10.38
N THR A 119 13.28 -5.78 11.66
CA THR A 119 13.10 -6.73 12.76
C THR A 119 11.72 -6.58 13.36
N TYR A 120 11.07 -7.71 13.60
CA TYR A 120 9.75 -7.75 14.18
C TYR A 120 9.60 -8.97 15.09
N GLU A 121 8.61 -8.91 15.96
CA GLU A 121 8.20 -9.99 16.83
C GLU A 121 6.74 -10.32 16.58
N TYR A 122 6.32 -11.56 16.80
CA TYR A 122 4.93 -11.98 16.61
C TYR A 122 4.57 -13.18 17.49
N GLY A 123 3.28 -13.36 17.73
CA GLY A 123 2.73 -14.39 18.62
C GLY A 123 2.20 -13.82 19.94
N ILE A 124 1.65 -14.71 20.75
CA ILE A 124 1.04 -14.41 22.06
C ILE A 124 2.08 -13.75 22.98
N TYR A 125 1.66 -12.80 23.81
CA TYR A 125 2.51 -11.94 24.65
C TYR A 125 3.72 -12.64 25.29
N ASN A 126 3.54 -13.82 25.90
CA ASN A 126 4.60 -14.56 26.60
C ASN A 126 5.40 -15.56 25.73
N LYS A 127 5.07 -15.72 24.44
CA LYS A 127 5.69 -16.70 23.53
C LYS A 127 5.99 -16.09 22.16
N ARG A 128 6.41 -14.82 22.13
CA ARG A 128 6.72 -14.12 20.89
C ARG A 128 7.98 -14.68 20.24
N LYS A 129 7.92 -14.86 18.93
CA LYS A 129 9.07 -15.19 18.08
C LYS A 129 9.58 -13.92 17.44
N ARG A 130 10.91 -13.76 17.39
CA ARG A 130 11.56 -12.65 16.69
C ARG A 130 12.08 -13.12 15.34
N LYS A 131 11.94 -12.29 14.32
CA LYS A 131 12.49 -12.49 12.98
C LYS A 131 13.10 -11.18 12.47
N THR A 132 14.12 -11.30 11.63
CA THR A 132 14.74 -10.18 10.94
C THR A 132 14.77 -10.47 9.44
N ILE A 133 14.37 -9.48 8.66
CA ILE A 133 14.42 -9.50 7.19
C ILE A 133 15.52 -8.57 6.74
N THR A 134 16.44 -9.10 5.94
CA THR A 134 17.40 -8.31 5.18
C THR A 134 16.78 -7.96 3.84
N ILE A 135 16.71 -6.67 3.55
CA ILE A 135 16.09 -6.13 2.34
C ILE A 135 17.19 -5.50 1.51
N THR A 136 17.32 -5.94 0.27
CA THR A 136 18.33 -5.48 -0.69
C THR A 136 17.66 -5.13 -2.02
N PRO A 137 18.34 -4.46 -2.96
CA PRO A 137 17.79 -4.22 -4.30
C PRO A 137 17.44 -5.53 -5.03
N LYS A 138 18.13 -6.63 -4.70
CA LYS A 138 17.93 -7.95 -5.32
C LYS A 138 16.82 -8.78 -4.69
N GLY A 139 16.32 -8.38 -3.52
CA GLY A 139 15.24 -9.07 -2.83
C GLY A 139 15.27 -9.02 -1.31
N CYS A 140 14.28 -9.68 -0.71
CA CYS A 140 14.10 -9.82 0.73
C CYS A 140 14.47 -11.23 1.19
N PHE A 141 15.29 -11.32 2.25
CA PHE A 141 15.81 -12.58 2.78
C PHE A 141 15.60 -12.65 4.29
N MET A 142 15.06 -13.77 4.77
CA MET A 142 14.95 -14.04 6.20
C MET A 142 16.34 -14.36 6.75
N SER A 143 16.80 -13.61 7.75
CA SER A 143 17.99 -13.97 8.50
C SER A 143 17.70 -15.25 9.31
N LYS A 144 18.61 -16.23 9.25
CA LYS A 144 18.55 -17.44 10.07
C LYS A 144 18.74 -17.14 11.54
#